data_AF-A0A381ZLU4-F1
#
_entry.id   AF-A0A381ZLU4-F1
#
_cell.length_a   1.000
_cell.length_b   1.000
_cell.length_c   1.000
_cell.angle_alpha   90.00
_cell.angle_beta   90.00
_cell.angle_gamma   90.00
#
_symmetry.space_group_name_H-M   'P 1'
#
loop_
_entity.id
_entity.type
_entity.pdbx_description
1 polymer ?
#
loop_
_entity_poly.entity_id
_entity_poly.type
_entity_poly.pdbx_seq_one_letter_code
_entity_poly.pdbx_strand_id
1 'polypeptide(L)'
;MSTTTKWKINGSYFESCDCDIACPCVFLQPPSTDDGACNVVIAWNIESGDFGGTNLSGLSVALAVHSPEIMTSGNWKAAVYLDENADSAQQEALGQIFSGQCGGHFEVLSGFIGEILGVATASIDYRSDGKKRGVTIGNIAEIEIEAIPGVEGEDVTIAGNPLGVVPGVPLHIAQSSVSKFSDHGLTWDNAGNNGFFSAFSYEN
;
A
#
# COMPACT_ATOMS: atom_id res chain seq x y z
N MET A 1 9.99 6.84 30.11
CA MET A 1 8.92 6.09 29.45
C MET A 1 8.32 7.05 28.43
N SER A 2 8.66 6.90 27.15
CA SER A 2 8.04 7.73 26.11
C SER A 2 6.62 7.20 25.91
N THR A 3 5.59 8.01 26.15
CA THR A 3 4.21 7.64 25.88
C THR A 3 3.98 7.74 24.38
N THR A 4 3.95 6.61 23.69
CA THR A 4 3.62 6.57 22.26
C THR A 4 2.24 7.18 22.04
N THR A 5 2.13 8.18 21.14
CA THR A 5 0.87 8.84 20.80
C THR A 5 -0.12 7.81 20.27
N LYS A 6 -1.35 7.79 20.81
CA LYS A 6 -2.40 6.89 20.34
C LYS A 6 -2.97 7.36 19.00
N TRP A 7 -3.20 6.42 18.11
CA TRP A 7 -3.75 6.70 16.79
C TRP A 7 -4.62 5.54 16.29
N LYS A 8 -5.54 5.89 15.39
CA LYS A 8 -6.35 4.92 14.65
C LYS A 8 -6.70 5.49 13.29
N ILE A 9 -6.58 4.68 12.24
CA ILE A 9 -6.98 5.04 10.88
C ILE A 9 -7.77 3.89 10.25
N ASN A 10 -8.83 4.23 9.52
CA ASN A 10 -9.68 3.30 8.78
C ASN A 10 -9.95 3.86 7.38
N GLY A 11 -10.15 2.98 6.41
CA GLY A 11 -10.54 3.38 5.07
C GLY A 11 -10.34 2.26 4.06
N SER A 12 -9.98 2.62 2.83
CA SER A 12 -9.75 1.68 1.74
C SER A 12 -8.30 1.64 1.32
N TYR A 13 -7.78 0.45 1.05
CA TYR A 13 -6.44 0.25 0.49
C TYR A 13 -6.53 -0.47 -0.85
N PHE A 14 -5.54 -0.24 -1.71
CA PHE A 14 -5.23 -1.18 -2.77
C PHE A 14 -3.73 -1.23 -3.07
N GLU A 15 -3.31 -2.26 -3.79
CA GLU A 15 -1.95 -2.41 -4.27
C GLU A 15 -1.91 -3.01 -5.68
N SER A 16 -0.81 -2.78 -6.38
CA SER A 16 -0.50 -3.37 -7.68
C SER A 16 0.97 -3.76 -7.72
N CYS A 17 1.25 -5.03 -8.01
CA CYS A 17 2.60 -5.57 -8.12
C CYS A 17 2.84 -6.26 -9.46
N ASP A 18 4.09 -6.61 -9.72
CA ASP A 18 4.56 -7.27 -10.95
C ASP A 18 4.36 -8.79 -10.97
N CYS A 19 3.82 -9.39 -9.91
CA CYS A 19 3.54 -10.82 -9.87
C CYS A 19 2.33 -11.22 -10.72
N ASP A 20 2.36 -12.45 -11.23
CA ASP A 20 1.17 -13.18 -11.72
C ASP A 20 0.04 -13.22 -10.69
N ILE A 21 -1.20 -13.36 -11.18
CA ILE A 21 -2.41 -13.44 -10.37
C ILE A 21 -2.72 -14.89 -9.98
N ALA A 22 -3.02 -15.21 -8.72
CA ALA A 22 -2.89 -14.36 -7.54
C ALA A 22 -1.44 -14.31 -7.05
N CYS A 23 -1.00 -13.15 -6.58
CA CYS A 23 0.39 -12.95 -6.18
C CYS A 23 0.83 -13.99 -5.12
N PRO A 24 1.88 -14.79 -5.38
CA PRO A 24 2.32 -15.87 -4.49
C PRO A 24 2.82 -15.38 -3.11
N CYS A 25 3.22 -14.10 -3.00
CA CYS A 25 3.75 -13.52 -1.77
C CYS A 25 2.78 -13.63 -0.58
N VAL A 26 1.46 -13.54 -0.81
CA VAL A 26 0.47 -13.67 0.28
C VAL A 26 0.46 -15.04 0.94
N PHE A 27 1.09 -16.04 0.31
CA PHE A 27 1.26 -17.41 0.80
C PHE A 27 2.70 -17.72 1.27
N LEU A 28 3.51 -16.69 1.54
CA LEU A 28 4.94 -16.83 1.89
C LEU A 28 5.76 -17.56 0.82
N GLN A 29 5.37 -17.41 -0.44
CA GLN A 29 6.15 -17.89 -1.58
C GLN A 29 6.90 -16.73 -2.24
N PRO A 30 8.01 -16.98 -2.96
CA PRO A 30 8.73 -15.95 -3.69
C PRO A 30 7.84 -15.26 -4.74
N PRO A 31 8.19 -14.02 -5.17
CA PRO A 31 7.58 -13.39 -6.33
C PRO A 31 7.63 -14.29 -7.56
N SER A 32 6.62 -14.20 -8.43
CA SER A 32 6.55 -14.98 -9.68
C SER A 32 7.33 -14.36 -10.84
N THR A 33 8.06 -13.26 -10.62
CA THR A 33 8.92 -12.65 -11.64
C THR A 33 10.16 -13.50 -11.89
N ASP A 34 10.72 -13.41 -13.10
CA ASP A 34 11.92 -14.16 -13.48
C ASP A 34 13.17 -13.81 -12.64
N ASP A 35 13.24 -12.57 -12.14
CA ASP A 35 14.34 -12.08 -11.30
C ASP A 35 14.11 -12.30 -9.79
N GLY A 36 12.92 -12.80 -9.42
CA GLY A 36 12.53 -13.05 -8.03
C GLY A 36 12.29 -11.79 -7.20
N ALA A 37 12.28 -10.61 -7.82
CA ALA A 37 11.99 -9.34 -7.17
C ALA A 37 10.49 -9.04 -7.13
N CYS A 38 10.08 -8.12 -6.26
CA CYS A 38 8.72 -7.58 -6.22
C CYS A 38 8.79 -6.06 -6.31
N ASN A 39 8.11 -5.50 -7.31
CA ASN A 39 7.89 -4.07 -7.42
C ASN A 39 6.40 -3.78 -7.21
N VAL A 40 6.08 -3.11 -6.11
CA VAL A 40 4.70 -2.86 -5.70
C VAL A 40 4.49 -1.39 -5.36
N VAL A 41 3.34 -0.86 -5.76
CA VAL A 41 2.82 0.39 -5.21
C VAL A 41 1.57 0.07 -4.40
N ILE A 42 1.50 0.63 -3.20
CA ILE A 42 0.42 0.45 -2.24
C ILE A 42 -0.15 1.83 -1.94
N ALA A 43 -1.47 1.98 -2.01
CA ALA A 43 -2.15 3.24 -1.75
C ALA A 43 -3.27 3.05 -0.72
N TRP A 44 -3.35 3.98 0.21
CA TRP A 44 -4.39 4.07 1.24
C TRP A 44 -5.14 5.39 1.07
N ASN A 45 -6.46 5.32 1.21
CA ASN A 45 -7.33 6.47 1.41
C ASN A 45 -7.93 6.38 2.81
N ILE A 46 -7.62 7.36 3.66
CA ILE A 46 -8.07 7.40 5.06
C ILE A 46 -9.47 8.03 5.09
N GLU A 47 -10.49 7.21 5.26
CA GLU A 47 -11.88 7.67 5.36
C GLU A 47 -12.16 8.27 6.74
N SER A 48 -11.54 7.71 7.78
CA SER A 48 -11.59 8.24 9.15
C SER A 48 -10.28 8.00 9.88
N GLY A 49 -9.75 9.01 10.54
CA GLY A 49 -8.48 8.88 11.25
C GLY A 49 -8.21 9.95 12.30
N ASP A 50 -7.54 9.54 13.39
CA ASP A 50 -7.04 10.42 14.44
C ASP A 50 -5.62 10.01 14.86
N PHE A 51 -4.77 11.01 15.08
CA PHE A 51 -3.47 10.86 15.71
C PHE A 51 -3.33 11.87 16.84
N GLY A 52 -3.53 11.43 18.08
CA GLY A 52 -3.42 12.29 19.26
C GLY A 52 -4.28 13.57 19.22
N GLY A 53 -5.43 13.54 18.54
CA GLY A 53 -6.29 14.71 18.31
C GLY A 53 -6.11 15.40 16.95
N THR A 54 -5.12 15.01 16.15
CA THR A 54 -4.96 15.47 14.76
C THR A 54 -5.84 14.63 13.84
N ASN A 55 -6.81 15.26 13.18
CA ASN A 55 -7.69 14.60 12.22
C ASN A 55 -6.94 14.26 10.92
N LEU A 56 -6.99 12.99 10.51
CA LEU A 56 -6.35 12.48 9.28
C LEU A 56 -7.34 12.05 8.19
N SER A 57 -8.63 12.32 8.40
CA SER A 57 -9.71 11.90 7.50
C SER A 57 -9.67 12.68 6.18
N GLY A 58 -9.91 11.98 5.08
CA GLY A 58 -9.87 12.51 3.72
C GLY A 58 -8.47 12.61 3.11
N LEU A 59 -7.42 12.18 3.82
CA LEU A 59 -6.05 12.18 3.30
C LEU A 59 -5.69 10.82 2.71
N SER A 60 -4.82 10.85 1.70
CA SER A 60 -4.24 9.64 1.10
C SER A 60 -2.74 9.50 1.39
N VAL A 61 -2.26 8.26 1.38
CA VAL A 61 -0.83 7.94 1.48
C VAL A 61 -0.50 6.86 0.48
N ALA A 62 0.70 6.90 -0.11
CA ALA A 62 1.17 5.84 -0.97
C ALA A 62 2.61 5.45 -0.67
N LEU A 63 2.92 4.17 -0.85
CA LEU A 63 4.27 3.62 -0.78
C LEU A 63 4.62 2.99 -2.11
N ALA A 64 5.84 3.22 -2.59
CA ALA A 64 6.44 2.43 -3.65
C ALA A 64 7.57 1.59 -3.06
N VAL A 65 7.52 0.28 -3.28
CA VAL A 65 8.43 -0.68 -2.65
C VAL A 65 9.06 -1.56 -3.73
N HIS A 66 10.38 -1.67 -3.67
CA HIS A 66 11.15 -2.68 -4.35
C HIS A 66 11.70 -3.66 -3.32
N SER A 67 11.34 -4.94 -3.44
CA SER A 67 11.95 -6.04 -2.70
C SER A 67 12.80 -6.88 -3.66
N PRO A 68 14.07 -7.15 -3.35
CA PRO A 68 14.95 -7.89 -4.25
C PRO A 68 14.70 -9.41 -4.24
N GLU A 69 13.89 -9.91 -3.31
CA GLU A 69 13.63 -11.33 -3.12
C GLU A 69 12.27 -11.52 -2.43
N ILE A 70 12.04 -12.66 -1.77
CA ILE A 70 10.82 -12.88 -0.99
C ILE A 70 10.60 -11.75 0.02
N MET A 71 9.37 -11.22 0.07
CA MET A 71 8.99 -10.07 0.89
C MET A 71 9.47 -10.21 2.35
N THR A 72 9.38 -11.40 2.93
CA THR A 72 9.77 -11.65 4.33
C THR A 72 11.27 -11.69 4.60
N SER A 73 12.13 -11.70 3.57
CA SER A 73 13.58 -11.56 3.75
C SER A 73 14.00 -10.10 4.03
N GLY A 74 13.11 -9.14 3.80
CA GLY A 74 13.40 -7.71 3.99
C GLY A 74 14.28 -7.14 2.89
N ASN A 75 15.20 -6.24 3.26
CA ASN A 75 16.03 -5.45 2.34
C ASN A 75 15.22 -4.61 1.33
N TRP A 76 14.02 -4.19 1.73
CA TRP A 76 13.18 -3.38 0.85
C TRP A 76 13.77 -2.00 0.67
N LYS A 77 13.64 -1.48 -0.54
CA LYS A 77 13.77 -0.06 -0.84
C LYS A 77 12.38 0.54 -0.89
N ALA A 78 12.12 1.57 -0.09
CA ALA A 78 10.79 2.17 0.01
C ALA A 78 10.84 3.69 -0.20
N ALA A 79 9.90 4.21 -1.00
CA ALA A 79 9.57 5.63 -1.08
C ALA A 79 8.18 5.86 -0.49
N VAL A 80 8.02 6.93 0.29
CA VAL A 80 6.75 7.30 0.94
C VAL A 80 6.24 8.62 0.37
N TYR A 81 4.97 8.63 -0.04
CA TYR A 81 4.28 9.79 -0.58
C TYR A 81 3.13 10.18 0.33
N LEU A 82 3.20 11.40 0.88
CA LEU A 82 2.18 11.99 1.74
C LEU A 82 1.31 12.94 0.92
N ASP A 83 0.01 12.98 1.20
CA ASP A 83 -0.92 13.90 0.54
C ASP A 83 -0.47 15.37 0.68
N GLU A 84 -0.40 16.10 -0.43
CA GLU A 84 -0.09 17.53 -0.40
C GLU A 84 -1.20 18.38 0.24
N ASN A 85 -2.42 17.84 0.35
CA ASN A 85 -3.53 18.48 1.04
C ASN A 85 -3.38 18.45 2.57
N ALA A 86 -2.46 17.63 3.10
CA ALA A 86 -2.17 17.57 4.52
C ALA A 86 -1.47 18.84 4.99
N ASP A 87 -1.93 19.44 6.10
CA ASP A 87 -1.21 20.48 6.80
C ASP A 87 0.06 19.94 7.50
N SER A 88 0.87 20.82 8.07
CA SER A 88 2.13 20.40 8.70
C SER A 88 1.96 19.40 9.86
N ALA A 89 0.89 19.51 10.65
CA ALA A 89 0.63 18.59 11.75
C ALA A 89 0.15 17.23 11.23
N GLN A 90 -0.66 17.23 10.17
CA GLN A 90 -1.10 16.02 9.49
C GLN A 90 0.05 15.31 8.78
N GLN A 91 0.94 16.04 8.09
CA GLN A 91 2.14 15.47 7.46
C GLN A 91 3.06 14.82 8.50
N GLU A 92 3.28 15.48 9.64
CA GLU A 92 4.07 14.92 10.74
C GLU A 92 3.43 13.63 11.30
N ALA A 93 2.11 13.64 11.51
CA ALA A 93 1.37 12.48 11.99
C ALA A 93 1.41 11.30 11.00
N LEU A 94 1.16 11.54 9.71
CA LEU A 94 1.25 10.51 8.67
C LEU A 94 2.69 9.97 8.57
N GLY A 95 3.68 10.85 8.62
CA GLY A 95 5.09 10.46 8.65
C GLY A 95 5.43 9.54 9.82
N GLN A 96 4.93 9.83 11.02
CA GLN A 96 5.13 8.98 12.21
C GLN A 96 4.44 7.61 12.07
N ILE A 97 3.19 7.59 11.58
CA ILE A 97 2.43 6.35 11.36
C ILE A 97 3.12 5.47 10.34
N PHE A 98 3.34 5.97 9.12
CA PHE A 98 3.81 5.15 8.00
C PHE A 98 5.31 4.82 8.06
N SER A 99 6.09 5.51 8.91
CA SER A 99 7.46 5.09 9.26
C SER A 99 7.53 4.06 10.40
N GLY A 100 6.40 3.78 11.06
CA GLY A 100 6.33 2.86 12.19
C GLY A 100 6.84 3.43 13.52
N GLN A 101 7.17 4.72 13.59
CA GLN A 101 7.71 5.36 14.81
C GLN A 101 6.73 5.35 15.99
N CYS A 102 5.43 5.28 15.71
CA CYS A 102 4.38 5.22 16.72
C CYS A 102 3.75 3.83 16.88
N GLY A 103 4.46 2.76 16.53
CA GLY A 103 4.01 1.38 16.72
C GLY A 103 2.97 0.91 15.71
N GLY A 104 2.24 -0.15 16.05
CA GLY A 104 1.17 -0.72 15.22
C GLY A 104 1.71 -1.50 14.02
N HIS A 105 0.86 -1.74 13.00
CA HIS A 105 1.24 -2.58 11.87
C HIS A 105 2.45 -2.04 11.07
N PHE A 106 2.57 -0.72 10.95
CA PHE A 106 3.68 -0.08 10.23
C PHE A 106 5.04 -0.22 10.95
N GLU A 107 5.08 -0.45 12.27
CA GLU A 107 6.31 -0.83 12.98
C GLU A 107 6.80 -2.21 12.54
N VAL A 108 5.89 -3.14 12.24
CA VAL A 108 6.25 -4.46 11.70
C VAL A 108 6.76 -4.31 10.27
N LEU A 109 6.07 -3.53 9.43
CA LEU A 109 6.48 -3.30 8.03
C LEU A 109 7.83 -2.59 7.92
N SER A 110 8.10 -1.60 8.79
CA SER A 110 9.37 -0.88 8.77
C SER A 110 10.57 -1.77 9.10
N GLY A 111 10.36 -2.88 9.82
CA GLY A 111 11.37 -3.91 10.07
C GLY A 111 11.89 -4.62 8.80
N PHE A 112 11.16 -4.56 7.69
CA PHE A 112 11.59 -5.13 6.40
C PHE A 112 12.29 -4.11 5.49
N ILE A 113 12.23 -2.82 5.82
CA ILE A 113 12.81 -1.74 5.01
C ILE A 113 14.31 -1.64 5.33
N GLY A 114 15.14 -1.94 4.33
CA GLY A 114 16.60 -1.76 4.42
C GLY A 114 17.05 -0.36 4.02
N GLU A 115 16.31 0.30 3.13
CA GLU A 115 16.64 1.61 2.60
C GLU A 115 15.36 2.45 2.37
N ILE A 116 15.33 3.66 2.95
CA ILE A 116 14.29 4.65 2.63
C ILE A 116 14.85 5.55 1.52
N LEU A 117 14.26 5.47 0.33
CA LEU A 117 14.65 6.25 -0.84
C LEU A 117 14.29 7.73 -0.69
N GLY A 118 13.19 8.00 0.00
CA GLY A 118 12.70 9.34 0.29
C GLY A 118 11.32 9.35 0.92
N VAL A 119 11.00 10.50 1.53
CA VAL A 119 9.66 10.87 1.95
C VAL A 119 9.34 12.19 1.28
N ALA A 120 8.26 12.24 0.50
CA ALA A 120 7.87 13.43 -0.25
C ALA A 120 6.37 13.71 -0.09
N THR A 121 6.00 14.97 -0.25
CA THR A 121 4.60 15.35 -0.45
C THR A 121 4.27 15.31 -1.94
N ALA A 122 3.07 14.86 -2.28
CA ALA A 122 2.60 14.78 -3.66
C ALA A 122 1.08 14.96 -3.76
N SER A 123 0.59 15.44 -4.90
CA SER A 123 -0.82 15.31 -5.29
C SER A 123 -1.16 13.83 -5.39
N ILE A 124 -2.04 13.33 -4.51
CA ILE A 124 -2.55 11.96 -4.53
C ILE A 124 -4.04 11.99 -4.82
N ASP A 125 -4.44 11.57 -6.01
CA ASP A 125 -5.85 11.38 -6.38
C ASP A 125 -6.20 9.90 -6.29
N TYR A 126 -6.74 9.49 -5.15
CA TYR A 126 -7.25 8.13 -4.93
C TYR A 126 -8.71 8.02 -5.35
N ARG A 127 -9.04 6.99 -6.13
CA ARG A 127 -10.37 6.74 -6.68
C ARG A 127 -10.84 5.33 -6.33
N SER A 128 -12.05 5.21 -5.81
CA SER A 128 -12.73 3.94 -5.60
C SER A 128 -14.15 3.99 -6.17
N ASP A 129 -14.46 3.06 -7.07
CA ASP A 129 -15.80 2.93 -7.66
C ASP A 129 -16.13 1.45 -7.85
N GLY A 130 -17.02 0.92 -7.00
CA GLY A 130 -17.43 -0.48 -7.03
C GLY A 130 -16.23 -1.44 -6.98
N LYS A 131 -16.00 -2.15 -8.09
CA LYS A 131 -14.92 -3.14 -8.27
C LYS A 131 -13.59 -2.54 -8.76
N LYS A 132 -13.52 -1.22 -8.96
CA LYS A 132 -12.33 -0.52 -9.46
C LYS A 132 -11.65 0.30 -8.37
N ARG A 133 -10.33 0.31 -8.40
CA ARG A 133 -9.49 1.22 -7.60
C ARG A 133 -8.48 1.88 -8.53
N GLY A 134 -8.13 3.12 -8.24
CA GLY A 134 -7.06 3.79 -8.94
C GLY A 134 -6.40 4.86 -8.10
N VAL A 135 -5.15 5.18 -8.44
CA VAL A 135 -4.42 6.29 -7.85
C VAL A 135 -3.59 6.99 -8.91
N THR A 136 -3.57 8.31 -8.85
CA THR A 136 -2.61 9.13 -9.58
C THR A 136 -1.77 9.90 -8.57
N ILE A 137 -0.44 9.74 -8.63
CA ILE A 137 0.51 10.41 -7.74
C ILE A 137 1.31 11.40 -8.59
N GLY A 138 0.86 12.65 -8.68
CA GLY A 138 1.47 13.68 -9.53
C GLY A 138 1.87 13.14 -10.92
N ASN A 139 3.16 13.28 -11.26
CA ASN A 139 3.75 12.68 -12.48
C ASN A 139 4.54 11.39 -12.18
N ILE A 140 4.45 10.87 -10.95
CA ILE A 140 5.24 9.74 -10.42
C ILE A 140 4.59 8.40 -10.73
N ALA A 141 3.27 8.29 -10.53
CA ALA A 141 2.56 7.03 -10.70
C ALA A 141 1.14 7.21 -11.23
N GLU A 142 0.69 6.22 -12.01
CA GLU A 142 -0.69 6.05 -12.44
C GLU A 142 -1.02 4.57 -12.37
N ILE A 143 -2.02 4.22 -11.56
CA ILE A 143 -2.41 2.83 -11.32
C ILE A 143 -3.91 2.71 -11.33
N GLU A 144 -4.41 1.68 -11.99
CA GLU A 144 -5.81 1.28 -12.01
C GLU A 144 -5.89 -0.23 -11.93
N ILE A 145 -6.72 -0.75 -11.02
CA ILE A 145 -7.00 -2.16 -10.86
C ILE A 145 -8.52 -2.40 -10.89
N GLU A 146 -8.92 -3.57 -11.39
CA GLU A 146 -10.31 -4.02 -11.38
C GLU A 146 -10.42 -5.44 -10.83
N ALA A 147 -11.40 -5.67 -9.96
CA ALA A 147 -11.63 -6.98 -9.36
C ALA A 147 -11.93 -8.02 -10.44
N ILE A 148 -11.31 -9.20 -10.33
CA ILE A 148 -11.57 -10.32 -11.23
C ILE A 148 -12.91 -10.94 -10.84
N PRO A 149 -13.88 -11.04 -11.77
CA PRO A 149 -15.18 -11.62 -11.47
C PRO A 149 -15.08 -13.13 -11.31
N GLY A 150 -15.71 -13.65 -10.26
CA GLY A 150 -15.99 -15.06 -10.10
C GLY A 150 -17.14 -15.54 -10.98
N VAL A 151 -17.50 -16.80 -10.82
CA VAL A 151 -18.71 -17.37 -11.43
C VAL A 151 -19.92 -16.52 -11.03
N GLU A 152 -20.79 -16.20 -11.99
CA GLU A 152 -21.97 -15.33 -11.79
C GLU A 152 -21.65 -13.90 -11.30
N GLY A 153 -20.40 -13.46 -11.42
CA GLY A 153 -19.97 -12.11 -11.01
C GLY A 153 -19.69 -11.97 -9.51
N GLU A 154 -19.64 -13.08 -8.78
CA GLU A 154 -19.23 -13.13 -7.37
C GLU A 154 -17.83 -12.57 -7.16
N ASP A 155 -17.53 -12.18 -5.92
CA ASP A 155 -16.21 -11.70 -5.56
C ASP A 155 -15.24 -12.86 -5.37
N VAL A 156 -14.03 -12.72 -5.94
CA VAL A 156 -12.93 -13.65 -5.70
C VAL A 156 -12.06 -13.07 -4.61
N THR A 157 -11.98 -13.76 -3.46
CA THR A 157 -11.24 -13.28 -2.29
C THR A 157 -10.28 -14.31 -1.71
N ILE A 158 -9.18 -13.82 -1.12
CA ILE A 158 -8.26 -14.62 -0.28
C ILE A 158 -8.45 -14.18 1.18
N ALA A 159 -8.63 -15.13 2.09
CA ALA A 159 -8.77 -14.87 3.52
C ALA A 159 -7.85 -15.78 4.34
N GLY A 160 -7.40 -15.31 5.50
CA GLY A 160 -6.49 -16.06 6.38
C GLY A 160 -5.08 -16.25 5.82
N ASN A 161 -4.70 -15.43 4.84
CA ASN A 161 -3.36 -15.38 4.29
C ASN A 161 -2.32 -15.03 5.37
N PRO A 162 -1.17 -15.72 5.41
CA PRO A 162 -0.11 -15.47 6.39
C PRO A 162 0.64 -14.14 6.19
N LEU A 163 0.60 -13.56 4.99
CA LEU A 163 1.20 -12.27 4.67
C LEU A 163 0.21 -11.39 3.92
N GLY A 164 0.11 -10.11 4.31
CA GLY A 164 -0.68 -9.11 3.60
C GLY A 164 -0.54 -7.73 4.24
N VAL A 165 -0.85 -6.69 3.46
CA VAL A 165 -0.82 -5.29 3.91
C VAL A 165 -1.86 -5.02 4.99
N VAL A 166 -3.02 -5.67 4.93
CA VAL A 166 -4.09 -5.55 5.93
C VAL A 166 -4.30 -6.90 6.63
N PRO A 167 -3.71 -7.12 7.81
CA PRO A 167 -3.89 -8.36 8.55
C PRO A 167 -5.36 -8.59 8.92
N GLY A 168 -5.85 -9.81 8.71
CA GLY A 168 -7.16 -10.25 9.19
C GLY A 168 -8.37 -9.79 8.37
N VAL A 169 -8.16 -9.06 7.26
CA VAL A 169 -9.23 -8.66 6.34
C VAL A 169 -9.09 -9.43 5.01
N PRO A 170 -10.16 -10.02 4.46
CA PRO A 170 -10.11 -10.67 3.15
C PRO A 170 -9.65 -9.71 2.06
N LEU A 171 -8.76 -10.20 1.18
CA LEU A 171 -8.27 -9.49 0.01
C LEU A 171 -9.17 -9.80 -1.18
N HIS A 172 -9.67 -8.78 -1.88
CA HIS A 172 -10.25 -8.98 -3.21
C HIS A 172 -9.15 -9.09 -4.24
N ILE A 173 -9.24 -10.09 -5.11
CA ILE A 173 -8.28 -10.31 -6.20
C ILE A 173 -8.64 -9.40 -7.37
N ALA A 174 -7.67 -8.64 -7.86
CA ALA A 174 -7.82 -7.72 -8.97
C ALA A 174 -6.67 -7.88 -9.97
N GLN A 175 -6.88 -7.34 -11.16
CA GLN A 175 -5.86 -7.21 -12.20
C GLN A 175 -5.68 -5.73 -12.53
N SER A 176 -4.44 -5.31 -12.74
CA SER A 176 -4.13 -3.94 -13.15
C SER A 176 -4.45 -3.72 -14.64
N SER A 177 -5.15 -2.63 -14.96
CA SER A 177 -5.27 -2.13 -16.34
C SER A 177 -4.18 -1.12 -16.68
N VAL A 178 -3.71 -0.39 -15.66
CA VAL A 178 -2.58 0.55 -15.71
C VAL A 178 -1.80 0.37 -14.41
N SER A 179 -0.46 0.32 -14.48
CA SER A 179 0.36 0.29 -13.26
C SER A 179 1.76 0.80 -13.51
N LYS A 180 1.89 2.11 -13.70
CA LYS A 180 3.16 2.78 -14.01
C LYS A 180 3.71 3.50 -12.81
N PHE A 181 5.02 3.43 -12.65
CA PHE A 181 5.77 4.16 -11.62
C PHE A 181 7.11 4.62 -12.18
N SER A 182 7.52 5.85 -11.86
CA SER A 182 8.85 6.37 -12.17
C SER A 182 9.26 7.44 -11.15
N ASP A 183 10.17 7.08 -10.24
CA ASP A 183 10.79 8.00 -9.28
C ASP A 183 12.00 7.34 -8.62
N HIS A 184 12.87 8.11 -7.97
CA HIS A 184 14.05 7.61 -7.23
C HIS A 184 14.97 6.67 -8.04
N GLY A 185 15.00 6.82 -9.37
CA GLY A 185 15.77 5.94 -10.27
C GLY A 185 15.16 4.55 -10.48
N LEU A 186 13.98 4.29 -9.94
CA LEU A 186 13.17 3.10 -10.18
C LEU A 186 12.13 3.40 -11.26
N THR A 187 11.84 2.43 -12.12
CA THR A 187 10.79 2.55 -13.13
C THR A 187 10.25 1.17 -13.46
N TRP A 188 8.93 1.03 -13.47
CA TRP A 188 8.24 -0.21 -13.85
C TRP A 188 6.87 0.07 -14.47
N ASP A 189 6.39 -0.92 -15.21
CA ASP A 189 5.03 -1.00 -15.74
C ASP A 189 4.50 -2.41 -15.48
N ASN A 190 3.56 -2.52 -14.55
CA ASN A 190 2.99 -3.80 -14.10
C ASN A 190 1.58 -4.01 -14.65
N ALA A 191 1.21 -3.36 -15.77
CA ALA A 191 -0.11 -3.54 -16.36
C ALA A 191 -0.36 -5.01 -16.75
N GLY A 192 -1.56 -5.51 -16.43
CA GLY A 192 -1.94 -6.91 -16.63
C GLY A 192 -1.56 -7.86 -15.48
N ASN A 193 -0.84 -7.38 -14.47
CA ASN A 193 -0.40 -8.19 -13.34
C ASN A 193 -1.32 -8.01 -12.11
N ASN A 194 -0.89 -8.55 -10.97
CA ASN A 194 -1.70 -8.67 -9.77
C ASN A 194 -2.01 -7.33 -9.10
N GLY A 195 -3.27 -7.18 -8.68
CA GLY A 195 -3.68 -6.20 -7.70
C GLY A 195 -4.51 -6.83 -6.56
N PHE A 196 -4.48 -6.18 -5.41
CA PHE A 196 -5.38 -6.50 -4.30
C PHE A 196 -6.03 -5.23 -3.76
N PHE A 197 -7.22 -5.36 -3.19
CA PHE A 197 -7.82 -4.29 -2.40
C PHE A 197 -8.67 -4.84 -1.27
N SER A 198 -8.81 -4.05 -0.21
CA SER A 198 -9.78 -4.28 0.86
C SER A 198 -10.01 -3.00 1.65
N ALA A 199 -10.91 -3.05 2.63
CA ALA A 199 -10.94 -2.05 3.70
C ALA A 199 -9.80 -2.31 4.69
N PHE A 200 -9.32 -1.28 5.38
CA PHE A 200 -8.33 -1.40 6.43
C PHE A 200 -8.79 -0.76 7.74
N SER A 201 -8.22 -1.24 8.84
CA SER A 201 -8.29 -0.62 10.17
C SER A 201 -6.97 -0.89 10.88
N TYR A 202 -6.23 0.17 11.19
CA TYR A 202 -4.96 0.10 11.93
C TYR A 202 -5.01 0.99 13.17
N GLU A 203 -4.32 0.56 14.23
CA GLU A 203 -4.17 1.27 15.50
C GLU A 203 -2.90 0.80 16.24
N ASN A 204 -2.53 1.50 17.31
CA ASN A 204 -1.42 1.16 18.23
C ASN A 204 -1.82 1.09 19.71
#